data_AF-A0A2R6QB77-F1
#
_entry.id   AF-A0A2R6QB77-F1
#
_cell.length_a   1.000
_cell.length_b   1.000
_cell.length_c   1.000
_cell.angle_alpha   90.00
_cell.angle_beta   90.00
_cell.angle_gamma   90.00
#
_symmetry.space_group_name_H-M   'P 1'
#
loop_
_entity.id
_entity.type
_entity.pdbx_description
1 polymer ?
#
loop_
_entity_poly.entity_id
_entity_poly.type
_entity_poly.pdbx_seq_one_letter_code
_entity_poly.pdbx_strand_id
1 'polypeptide(L)'
;MDETFALAFDLTALYEKISYLCPTIIRILHAFSTTTRQKKEGIETTVACKQKVSILWFSTPICRILPVVLERVSSAALTLLGERSQKNSYTKHTLGLYLYATGAQCQVISVLSSLGVCSSYSTIAGTSRWDGGNQFEGMAKRTGSRERMSTGDSDNTGSSSENDENDENEDSDASQSEGEDKSKSDQNTAQMPMGAKRGMGLLPRFSDACRTATRSIAGIFELGHVYDNINFVLKVAEQILGHKESQENGTCATVYPLYGARKSDMKTSALLNSYDRAPPLKLTNILLDESERTLYRSCMIATILRIVVKHGGPVFHRFREDV
;
A
#
# COMPACT_ATOMS: atom_id res chain seq x y z
N MET A 1 -11.66 -3.30 -5.79
CA MET A 1 -10.44 -2.48 -5.75
C MET A 1 -9.45 -3.33 -6.49
N ASP A 2 -9.16 -2.95 -7.73
CA ASP A 2 -8.40 -3.80 -8.62
C ASP A 2 -6.93 -3.39 -8.52
N GLU A 3 -6.02 -4.36 -8.56
CA GLU A 3 -4.58 -4.14 -8.44
C GLU A 3 -4.08 -3.07 -9.43
N THR A 4 -4.58 -3.12 -10.66
CA THR A 4 -4.27 -2.17 -11.73
C THR A 4 -4.63 -0.73 -11.36
N PHE A 5 -5.75 -0.52 -10.67
CA PHE A 5 -6.17 0.80 -10.24
C PHE A 5 -5.26 1.33 -9.13
N ALA A 6 -4.91 0.50 -8.15
CA ALA A 6 -4.04 0.90 -7.05
C ALA A 6 -2.63 1.28 -7.56
N LEU A 7 -2.07 0.49 -8.48
CA LEU A 7 -0.74 0.74 -9.06
C LEU A 7 -0.72 1.93 -10.03
N ALA A 8 -1.81 2.18 -10.75
CA ALA A 8 -1.92 3.30 -11.68
C ALA A 8 -2.55 4.56 -11.07
N PHE A 9 -2.76 4.59 -9.75
CA PHE A 9 -3.41 5.72 -9.11
C PHE A 9 -2.48 6.94 -9.13
N ASP A 10 -2.85 7.93 -9.94
CA ASP A 10 -2.19 9.24 -10.01
C ASP A 10 -3.24 10.33 -9.83
N LEU A 11 -3.14 11.06 -8.71
CA LEU A 11 -4.05 12.15 -8.37
C LEU A 11 -3.97 13.31 -9.38
N THR A 12 -2.78 13.53 -9.96
CA THR A 12 -2.55 14.59 -10.95
C THR A 12 -3.26 14.26 -12.25
N ALA A 13 -3.03 13.06 -12.78
CA ALA A 13 -3.71 12.59 -13.99
C ALA A 13 -5.23 12.54 -13.80
N LEU A 14 -5.70 12.19 -12.61
CA LEU A 14 -7.12 12.20 -12.26
C LEU A 14 -7.69 13.62 -12.29
N TYR A 15 -6.99 14.60 -11.71
CA TYR A 15 -7.40 16.00 -11.78
C TYR A 15 -7.45 16.50 -13.22
N GLU A 16 -6.42 16.25 -14.03
CA GLU A 16 -6.39 16.68 -15.44
C GLU A 16 -7.59 16.14 -16.20
N LYS A 17 -7.91 14.86 -15.98
CA LYS A 17 -9.09 14.23 -16.59
C LYS A 17 -10.40 14.85 -16.12
N ILE A 18 -10.56 15.14 -14.82
CA ILE A 18 -11.76 15.80 -14.30
C ILE A 18 -11.87 17.24 -14.84
N SER A 19 -10.75 17.97 -14.92
CA SER A 19 -10.69 19.31 -15.46
C SER A 19 -11.04 19.35 -16.95
N TYR A 20 -10.63 18.34 -17.70
CA TYR A 20 -11.01 18.18 -19.10
C TYR A 20 -12.51 17.88 -19.25
N LEU A 21 -13.05 16.95 -18.47
CA LEU A 21 -14.46 16.51 -18.58
C LEU A 21 -15.44 17.52 -18.00
N CYS A 22 -15.06 18.27 -16.97
CA CYS A 22 -15.94 19.15 -16.21
C CYS A 22 -15.26 20.52 -15.96
N PRO A 23 -14.94 21.29 -17.01
CA PRO A 23 -14.20 22.55 -16.85
C PRO A 23 -14.98 23.58 -16.01
N THR A 24 -16.31 23.60 -16.12
CA THR A 24 -17.16 24.55 -15.37
C THR A 24 -17.10 24.30 -13.87
N ILE A 25 -17.22 23.05 -13.41
CA ILE A 25 -17.18 22.76 -11.96
C ILE A 25 -15.79 23.06 -11.39
N ILE A 26 -14.73 22.73 -12.13
CA ILE A 26 -13.36 23.05 -11.71
C ILE A 26 -13.15 24.56 -11.61
N ARG A 27 -13.66 25.35 -12.56
CA ARG A 27 -13.61 26.82 -12.48
C ARG A 27 -14.35 27.36 -11.26
N ILE A 28 -15.51 26.80 -10.93
CA ILE A 28 -16.29 27.18 -9.75
C ILE A 28 -15.52 26.84 -8.47
N LEU A 29 -15.03 25.60 -8.33
CA LEU A 29 -14.25 25.16 -7.19
C LEU A 29 -12.97 25.98 -7.01
N HIS A 30 -12.31 26.34 -8.12
CA HIS A 30 -11.15 27.22 -8.11
C HIS A 30 -11.51 28.63 -7.65
N ALA A 31 -12.66 29.16 -8.07
CA ALA A 31 -13.15 30.46 -7.61
C ALA A 31 -13.42 30.47 -6.10
N PHE A 32 -13.98 29.38 -5.54
CA PHE A 32 -14.18 29.22 -4.10
C PHE A 32 -12.87 29.00 -3.33
N SER A 33 -11.91 28.31 -3.93
CA SER A 33 -10.63 27.96 -3.29
C SER A 33 -9.60 29.10 -3.33
N THR A 34 -9.87 30.18 -4.07
CA THR A 34 -8.95 31.31 -4.22
C THR A 34 -9.49 32.58 -3.58
N THR A 35 -8.78 33.08 -2.56
CA THR A 35 -9.12 34.32 -1.87
C THR A 35 -8.75 35.56 -2.70
N THR A 36 -9.40 36.69 -2.45
CA THR A 36 -9.09 37.99 -3.08
C THR A 36 -7.65 38.42 -2.79
N ARG A 37 -7.12 38.11 -1.60
CA ARG A 37 -5.73 38.37 -1.24
C ARG A 37 -4.76 37.57 -2.11
N GLN A 38 -5.02 36.27 -2.29
CA GLN A 38 -4.23 35.41 -3.18
C GLN A 38 -4.28 35.91 -4.63
N LYS A 39 -5.43 36.40 -5.11
CA LYS A 39 -5.53 37.03 -6.44
C LYS A 39 -4.65 38.29 -6.54
N LYS A 40 -4.67 39.14 -5.51
CA LYS A 40 -3.95 40.43 -5.47
C LYS A 40 -2.43 40.29 -5.30
N GLU A 41 -1.95 39.28 -4.57
CA GLU A 41 -0.51 39.04 -4.34
C GLU A 41 0.24 38.43 -5.55
N GLY A 42 -0.36 38.38 -6.74
CA GLY A 42 0.35 38.08 -7.99
C GLY A 42 0.03 36.73 -8.62
N ILE A 43 -1.22 36.28 -8.55
CA ILE A 43 -1.68 35.09 -9.29
C ILE A 43 -2.02 35.41 -10.76
N GLU A 44 -2.25 36.67 -11.14
CA GLU A 44 -2.65 37.01 -12.53
C GLU A 44 -1.56 36.73 -13.57
N THR A 45 -0.27 36.95 -13.28
CA THR A 45 0.83 36.57 -14.19
C THR A 45 1.13 35.07 -14.16
N THR A 46 0.86 34.36 -13.06
CA THR A 46 1.08 32.91 -12.97
C THR A 46 -0.08 32.09 -13.53
N VAL A 47 -1.34 32.54 -13.46
CA VAL A 47 -2.50 31.80 -13.98
C VAL A 47 -2.66 31.96 -15.49
N ALA A 48 -2.31 33.12 -16.06
CA ALA A 48 -2.26 33.28 -17.52
C ALA A 48 -1.12 32.46 -18.16
N CYS A 49 -0.01 32.25 -17.44
CA CYS A 49 1.12 31.44 -17.93
C CYS A 49 0.90 29.91 -17.81
N LYS A 50 -0.11 29.47 -17.05
CA LYS A 50 -0.39 28.05 -16.75
C LYS A 50 -1.19 27.29 -17.79
N GLN A 51 -1.85 27.96 -18.73
CA GLN A 51 -2.56 27.27 -19.81
C GLN A 51 -1.63 26.83 -20.95
N LYS A 52 -0.35 27.25 -20.97
CA LYS A 52 0.59 26.94 -22.05
C LYS A 52 1.86 26.19 -21.63
N VAL A 53 2.13 25.96 -20.35
CA VAL A 53 3.39 25.35 -19.92
C VAL A 53 3.11 24.25 -18.91
N SER A 54 2.82 23.04 -19.38
CA SER A 54 2.66 21.84 -18.54
C SER A 54 3.99 21.09 -18.29
N ILE A 55 5.09 21.47 -18.95
CA ILE A 55 6.26 20.58 -19.09
C ILE A 55 7.52 21.05 -18.31
N LEU A 56 7.55 22.25 -17.72
CA LEU A 56 8.76 22.82 -17.11
C LEU A 56 8.66 23.13 -15.60
N TRP A 57 7.77 22.45 -14.88
CA TRP A 57 7.41 22.81 -13.49
C TRP A 57 8.37 22.32 -12.38
N PHE A 58 9.39 21.52 -12.69
CA PHE A 58 10.19 20.85 -11.64
C PHE A 58 11.45 21.58 -11.14
N SER A 59 11.87 22.70 -11.73
CA SER A 59 13.23 23.23 -11.47
C SER A 59 13.34 24.60 -10.78
N THR A 60 12.26 25.21 -10.27
CA THR A 60 12.37 26.50 -9.55
C THR A 60 11.69 26.51 -8.17
N PRO A 61 12.38 26.97 -7.11
CA PRO A 61 11.91 26.92 -5.71
C PRO A 61 10.78 27.92 -5.36
N ILE A 62 10.32 28.75 -6.30
CA ILE A 62 9.31 29.79 -6.07
C ILE A 62 7.86 29.28 -6.25
N CYS A 63 7.65 28.06 -6.76
CA CYS A 63 6.30 27.54 -7.04
C CYS A 63 5.69 26.62 -5.96
N ARG A 64 5.90 26.89 -4.66
CA ARG A 64 5.28 26.09 -3.58
C ARG A 64 3.79 26.37 -3.36
N ILE A 65 3.25 27.49 -3.85
CA ILE A 65 1.84 27.87 -3.60
C ILE A 65 0.86 27.16 -4.55
N LEU A 66 1.28 26.81 -5.77
CA LEU A 66 0.42 26.16 -6.74
C LEU A 66 -0.01 24.72 -6.41
N PRO A 67 0.87 23.82 -5.94
CA PRO A 67 0.47 22.45 -5.64
C PRO A 67 -0.67 22.40 -4.61
N VAL A 68 -0.67 23.33 -3.64
CA VAL A 68 -1.68 23.40 -2.58
C VAL A 68 -3.08 23.72 -3.13
N VAL A 69 -3.20 24.61 -4.13
CA VAL A 69 -4.52 24.96 -4.70
C VAL A 69 -5.05 23.81 -5.55
N LEU A 70 -4.17 23.18 -6.33
CA LEU A 70 -4.51 22.02 -7.18
C LEU A 70 -5.05 20.87 -6.32
N GLU A 71 -4.38 20.59 -5.21
CA GLU A 71 -4.74 19.53 -4.27
C GLU A 71 -6.10 19.79 -3.62
N ARG A 72 -6.38 21.05 -3.20
CA ARG A 72 -7.68 21.44 -2.62
C ARG A 72 -8.83 21.27 -3.60
N VAL A 73 -8.67 21.76 -4.83
CA VAL A 73 -9.71 21.66 -5.87
C VAL A 73 -9.93 20.19 -6.24
N SER A 74 -8.86 19.40 -6.34
CA SER A 74 -8.94 17.95 -6.60
C SER A 74 -9.72 17.23 -5.50
N SER A 75 -9.39 17.47 -4.24
CA SER A 75 -10.07 16.87 -3.08
C SER A 75 -11.57 17.21 -3.04
N ALA A 76 -11.92 18.48 -3.28
CA ALA A 76 -13.31 18.91 -3.35
C ALA A 76 -14.07 18.25 -4.51
N ALA A 77 -13.45 18.18 -5.70
CA ALA A 77 -14.05 17.51 -6.87
C ALA A 77 -14.28 16.02 -6.62
N LEU A 78 -13.32 15.33 -5.97
CA LEU A 78 -13.43 13.93 -5.60
C LEU A 78 -14.52 13.68 -4.56
N THR A 79 -14.67 14.61 -3.61
CA THR A 79 -15.76 14.56 -2.63
C THR A 79 -17.11 14.62 -3.33
N LEU A 80 -17.31 15.59 -4.23
CA LEU A 80 -18.54 15.72 -5.01
C LEU A 80 -18.82 14.49 -5.89
N LEU A 81 -17.79 13.88 -6.49
CA LEU A 81 -17.93 12.64 -7.25
C LEU A 81 -18.34 11.47 -6.35
N GLY A 82 -17.82 11.40 -5.13
CA GLY A 82 -18.19 10.42 -4.12
C GLY A 82 -19.65 10.56 -3.65
N GLU A 83 -20.11 11.80 -3.42
CA GLU A 83 -21.51 12.07 -3.05
C GLU A 83 -22.48 11.70 -4.17
N ARG A 84 -22.08 11.89 -5.43
CA ARG A 84 -22.90 11.49 -6.59
C ARG A 84 -23.05 9.98 -6.70
N SER A 85 -22.02 9.21 -6.35
CA SER A 85 -22.02 7.75 -6.51
C SER A 85 -21.06 7.07 -5.56
N GLN A 86 -21.58 6.10 -4.80
CA GLN A 86 -20.78 5.19 -3.97
C GLN A 86 -19.72 4.42 -4.78
N LYS A 87 -19.93 4.22 -6.09
CA LYS A 87 -18.94 3.62 -6.99
C LYS A 87 -17.72 4.50 -7.22
N ASN A 88 -17.75 5.78 -6.87
CA ASN A 88 -16.61 6.69 -6.97
C ASN A 88 -15.79 6.76 -5.66
N SER A 89 -16.13 5.94 -4.67
CA SER A 89 -15.38 5.84 -3.40
C SER A 89 -13.98 5.22 -3.55
N TYR A 90 -13.60 4.73 -4.74
CA TYR A 90 -12.28 4.14 -4.98
C TYR A 90 -11.15 5.08 -4.57
N THR A 91 -11.21 6.36 -4.93
CA THR A 91 -10.18 7.30 -4.51
C THR A 91 -10.09 7.44 -2.99
N LYS A 92 -11.23 7.44 -2.28
CA LYS A 92 -11.27 7.48 -0.81
C LYS A 92 -10.65 6.22 -0.20
N HIS A 93 -10.90 5.06 -0.80
CA HIS A 93 -10.30 3.78 -0.39
C HIS A 93 -8.78 3.76 -0.65
N THR A 94 -8.30 4.22 -1.81
CA THR A 94 -6.86 4.28 -2.11
C THR A 94 -6.15 5.24 -1.18
N LEU A 95 -6.71 6.43 -0.96
CA LEU A 95 -6.11 7.41 -0.06
C LEU A 95 -6.12 6.92 1.38
N GLY A 96 -7.20 6.26 1.82
CA GLY A 96 -7.26 5.63 3.14
C GLY A 96 -6.22 4.52 3.31
N LEU A 97 -6.06 3.66 2.31
CA LEU A 97 -5.05 2.61 2.30
C LEU A 97 -3.62 3.19 2.30
N TYR A 98 -3.38 4.24 1.51
CA TYR A 98 -2.11 4.96 1.49
C TYR A 98 -1.78 5.54 2.87
N LEU A 99 -2.71 6.29 3.47
CA LEU A 99 -2.55 6.86 4.81
C LEU A 99 -2.23 5.77 5.85
N TYR A 100 -2.99 4.67 5.82
CA TYR A 100 -2.75 3.52 6.69
C TYR A 100 -1.34 2.93 6.47
N ALA A 101 -0.94 2.72 5.22
CA ALA A 101 0.37 2.14 4.88
C ALA A 101 1.54 3.07 5.23
N THR A 102 1.33 4.39 5.25
CA THR A 102 2.33 5.37 5.68
C THR A 102 2.35 5.62 7.19
N GLY A 103 1.64 4.83 7.99
CA GLY A 103 1.66 4.96 9.45
C GLY A 103 0.73 6.04 10.01
N ALA A 104 -0.22 6.56 9.23
CA ALA A 104 -1.15 7.56 9.75
C ALA A 104 -1.98 6.97 10.91
N GLN A 105 -1.99 7.69 12.03
CA GLN A 105 -2.71 7.26 13.23
C GLN A 105 -4.22 7.15 12.98
N CYS A 106 -4.88 6.26 13.72
CA CYS A 106 -6.33 6.04 13.65
C CYS A 106 -7.15 7.33 13.80
N GLN A 107 -6.70 8.26 14.68
CA GLN A 107 -7.38 9.54 14.86
C GLN A 107 -7.33 10.41 13.59
N VAL A 108 -6.18 10.48 12.92
CA VAL A 108 -6.01 11.25 11.67
C VAL A 108 -6.91 10.68 10.58
N ILE A 109 -6.92 9.34 10.42
CA ILE A 109 -7.78 8.66 9.45
C ILE A 109 -9.26 8.91 9.79
N SER A 110 -9.63 8.89 11.08
CA SER A 110 -11.01 9.17 11.52
C SER A 110 -11.44 10.60 11.17
N VAL A 111 -10.59 11.60 11.43
CA VAL A 111 -10.86 13.00 11.07
C VAL A 111 -10.99 13.16 9.56
N LEU A 112 -10.05 12.66 8.78
CA LEU A 112 -10.09 12.75 7.32
C LEU A 112 -11.28 11.99 6.71
N SER A 113 -11.68 10.88 7.32
CA SER A 113 -12.89 10.15 6.92
C SER A 113 -14.16 10.93 7.22
N SER A 114 -14.24 11.61 8.37
CA SER A 114 -15.37 12.49 8.70
C SER A 114 -15.49 13.69 7.76
N LEU A 115 -14.37 14.17 7.22
CA LEU A 115 -14.31 15.20 6.18
C LEU A 115 -14.60 14.65 4.77
N GLY A 116 -14.84 13.35 4.63
CA GLY A 116 -15.11 12.69 3.36
C GLY A 116 -13.90 12.54 2.44
N VAL A 117 -12.69 12.78 2.93
CA VAL A 117 -11.44 12.75 2.15
C VAL A 117 -10.97 11.32 1.90
N CYS A 118 -11.03 10.46 2.91
CA CYS A 118 -10.65 9.05 2.81
C CYS A 118 -11.72 8.12 3.40
N SER A 119 -11.51 6.82 3.24
CA SER A 119 -12.38 5.80 3.85
C SER A 119 -12.07 5.62 5.34
N SER A 120 -13.08 5.21 6.11
CA SER A 120 -12.92 5.01 7.55
C SER A 120 -11.93 3.89 7.85
N TYR A 121 -11.25 3.99 9.00
CA TYR A 121 -10.33 2.97 9.48
C TYR A 121 -10.98 1.57 9.51
N SER A 122 -12.24 1.48 9.97
CA SER A 122 -13.00 0.23 10.01
C SER A 122 -13.28 -0.37 8.63
N THR A 123 -13.34 0.45 7.57
CA THR A 123 -13.47 -0.01 6.19
C THR A 123 -12.13 -0.51 5.65
N ILE A 124 -11.03 0.12 6.06
CA ILE A 124 -9.67 -0.24 5.67
C ILE A 124 -9.24 -1.54 6.36
N ALA A 125 -9.22 -1.55 7.69
CA ALA A 125 -8.81 -2.70 8.50
C ALA A 125 -9.84 -3.84 8.50
N GLY A 126 -11.13 -3.49 8.34
CA GLY A 126 -12.22 -4.42 8.60
C GLY A 126 -12.57 -4.45 10.08
N THR A 127 -13.80 -4.85 10.38
CA THR A 127 -14.29 -5.07 11.76
C THR A 127 -14.66 -6.51 12.02
N SER A 128 -14.74 -7.33 10.98
CA SER A 128 -15.00 -8.75 11.12
C SER A 128 -13.73 -9.48 11.52
N ARG A 129 -13.81 -10.27 12.59
CA ARG A 129 -12.86 -11.37 12.80
C ARG A 129 -12.94 -12.25 11.56
N TRP A 130 -11.83 -12.37 10.85
CA TRP A 130 -11.72 -13.30 9.74
C TRP A 130 -11.77 -14.71 10.34
N ASP A 131 -12.95 -15.33 10.37
CA ASP A 131 -13.07 -16.76 10.57
C ASP A 131 -12.49 -17.42 9.31
N GLY A 132 -11.22 -17.82 9.38
CA GLY A 132 -10.42 -18.36 8.28
C GLY A 132 -10.94 -19.65 7.64
N GLY A 133 -12.17 -20.09 7.96
CA GLY A 133 -12.76 -21.33 7.50
C GLY A 133 -13.84 -21.13 6.43
N ASN A 134 -13.73 -21.88 5.34
CA ASN A 134 -14.86 -22.36 4.53
C ASN A 134 -15.48 -21.51 3.41
N GLN A 135 -15.10 -20.26 3.14
CA GLN A 135 -15.70 -19.59 1.96
C GLN A 135 -15.17 -20.06 0.60
N PHE A 136 -14.01 -20.73 0.54
CA PHE A 136 -13.40 -21.16 -0.73
C PHE A 136 -13.72 -22.60 -1.16
N GLU A 137 -14.23 -23.45 -0.27
CA GLU A 137 -14.65 -24.82 -0.63
C GLU A 137 -15.86 -24.85 -1.57
N GLY A 138 -16.64 -23.77 -1.63
CA GLY A 138 -17.80 -23.66 -2.52
C GLY A 138 -17.45 -23.38 -3.98
N MET A 139 -16.27 -22.81 -4.27
CA MET A 139 -15.90 -22.40 -5.63
C MET A 139 -15.08 -23.47 -6.37
N ALA A 140 -14.30 -24.28 -5.65
CA ALA A 140 -13.57 -25.41 -6.23
C ALA A 140 -14.47 -26.61 -6.62
N LYS A 141 -15.69 -26.72 -6.05
CA LYS A 141 -16.63 -27.83 -6.35
C LYS A 141 -17.38 -27.72 -7.68
N ARG A 142 -17.20 -26.66 -8.48
CA ARG A 142 -17.87 -26.52 -9.80
C ARG A 142 -17.03 -26.95 -11.01
N THR A 143 -15.76 -27.27 -10.82
CA THR A 143 -14.86 -27.68 -11.90
C THR A 143 -14.04 -28.89 -11.47
N GLY A 144 -14.61 -30.09 -11.53
CA GLY A 144 -13.83 -31.30 -11.29
C GLY A 144 -14.59 -32.54 -10.84
N SER A 145 -15.60 -32.96 -11.60
CA SER A 145 -15.97 -34.39 -11.61
C SER A 145 -14.92 -35.13 -12.43
N ARG A 146 -13.82 -35.57 -11.81
CA ARG A 146 -12.91 -36.54 -12.41
C ARG A 146 -12.45 -37.53 -11.35
N GLU A 147 -12.50 -38.80 -11.75
CA GLU A 147 -12.51 -40.01 -10.94
C GLU A 147 -11.34 -40.12 -9.95
N ARG A 148 -11.68 -40.50 -8.71
CA ARG A 148 -10.75 -41.00 -7.69
C ARG A 148 -10.29 -42.40 -8.09
N MET A 149 -8.98 -42.57 -8.32
CA MET A 149 -8.32 -43.86 -8.24
C MET A 149 -7.54 -43.93 -6.92
N SER A 150 -7.83 -44.98 -6.16
CA SER A 150 -7.39 -45.24 -4.79
C SER A 150 -6.10 -46.06 -4.77
N THR A 151 -5.08 -45.56 -4.08
CA THR A 151 -3.97 -46.30 -3.43
C THR A 151 -3.47 -45.36 -2.33
N GLY A 152 -3.39 -45.68 -1.04
CA GLY A 152 -3.03 -46.94 -0.40
C GLY A 152 -1.72 -46.71 0.35
N ASP A 153 -1.84 -46.53 1.67
CA ASP A 153 -0.86 -46.65 2.78
C ASP A 153 0.54 -46.02 2.68
N SER A 154 0.93 -45.27 3.72
CA SER A 154 1.81 -45.77 4.80
C SER A 154 2.22 -44.66 5.78
N ASP A 155 2.29 -45.05 7.05
CA ASP A 155 2.68 -44.34 8.26
C ASP A 155 4.00 -43.53 8.19
N ASN A 156 4.18 -42.55 9.08
CA ASN A 156 5.14 -42.66 10.21
C ASN A 156 5.30 -41.35 11.04
N THR A 157 5.09 -41.48 12.35
CA THR A 157 5.73 -40.81 13.51
C THR A 157 6.08 -39.31 13.51
N GLY A 158 5.37 -38.58 14.38
CA GLY A 158 5.90 -38.20 15.71
C GLY A 158 6.96 -37.09 15.80
N SER A 159 6.56 -35.92 16.31
CA SER A 159 7.41 -35.09 17.17
C SER A 159 6.59 -34.15 18.06
N SER A 160 6.67 -34.44 19.36
CA SER A 160 6.49 -33.59 20.56
C SER A 160 6.88 -32.12 20.34
N SER A 161 6.06 -31.11 20.67
CA SER A 161 5.67 -30.60 22.00
C SER A 161 6.79 -29.87 22.73
N GLU A 162 6.78 -28.54 22.70
CA GLU A 162 7.19 -27.69 23.83
C GLU A 162 6.19 -26.54 23.96
N ASN A 163 5.60 -26.48 25.15
CA ASN A 163 4.74 -25.42 25.66
C ASN A 163 5.65 -24.26 26.07
N ASP A 164 5.26 -23.02 25.78
CA ASP A 164 5.68 -21.88 26.59
C ASP A 164 4.43 -21.16 27.10
N GLU A 165 4.28 -21.26 28.41
CA GLU A 165 3.28 -20.61 29.25
C GLU A 165 3.71 -19.19 29.60
N ASN A 166 2.73 -18.41 30.04
CA ASN A 166 2.83 -17.22 30.89
C ASN A 166 3.25 -15.91 30.24
N ASP A 167 2.26 -15.07 29.98
CA ASP A 167 2.38 -13.66 30.37
C ASP A 167 1.03 -13.17 30.92
N GLU A 168 0.89 -13.34 32.23
CA GLU A 168 -0.11 -12.66 33.04
C GLU A 168 0.32 -11.21 33.19
N ASN A 169 -0.47 -10.27 32.68
CA ASN A 169 -0.50 -8.92 33.24
C ASN A 169 -1.94 -8.44 33.30
N GLU A 170 -2.45 -8.58 34.52
CA GLU A 170 -3.53 -7.81 35.11
C GLU A 170 -3.21 -6.31 34.96
N ASP A 171 -4.16 -5.53 34.46
CA ASP A 171 -4.44 -4.24 35.08
C ASP A 171 -5.87 -3.79 34.71
N SER A 172 -6.71 -4.03 35.70
CA SER A 172 -7.94 -3.34 36.04
C SER A 172 -7.87 -1.82 35.86
N ASP A 173 -8.85 -1.24 35.17
CA ASP A 173 -9.54 -0.10 35.78
C ASP A 173 -11.02 -0.07 35.38
N ALA A 174 -11.85 -0.25 36.40
CA ALA A 174 -13.29 -0.36 36.34
C ALA A 174 -13.87 0.88 37.01
N SER A 175 -14.18 1.91 36.23
CA SER A 175 -14.99 3.03 36.71
C SER A 175 -16.48 2.73 36.47
N GLN A 176 -17.11 2.24 37.53
CA GLN A 176 -18.56 2.21 37.72
C GLN A 176 -19.12 3.65 37.70
N SER A 177 -20.17 3.90 36.92
CA SER A 177 -21.14 4.95 37.24
C SER A 177 -22.54 4.35 37.20
N GLU A 178 -23.07 4.10 38.39
CA GLU A 178 -24.47 3.77 38.60
C GLU A 178 -25.34 5.02 38.46
N GLY A 179 -26.57 4.82 38.01
CA GLY A 179 -27.68 5.75 38.18
C GLY A 179 -28.24 6.27 36.87
N GLU A 180 -29.30 5.63 36.37
CA GLU A 180 -30.62 6.29 36.28
C GLU A 180 -31.70 5.38 35.64
N ASP A 181 -32.79 5.31 36.40
CA ASP A 181 -34.20 5.04 36.09
C ASP A 181 -34.65 4.04 35.01
N LYS A 182 -35.32 2.98 35.51
CA LYS A 182 -36.21 2.09 34.77
C LYS A 182 -37.60 2.72 34.64
N SER A 183 -37.86 3.42 33.53
CA SER A 183 -39.24 3.61 33.04
C SER A 183 -39.55 2.59 31.95
N LYS A 184 -40.36 1.57 32.30
CA LYS A 184 -40.94 0.62 31.36
C LYS A 184 -41.98 1.35 30.49
N SER A 185 -41.64 1.62 29.24
CA SER A 185 -42.63 1.92 28.19
C SER A 185 -42.54 0.86 27.10
N ASP A 186 -43.56 0.01 27.05
CA ASP A 186 -43.77 -0.95 25.97
C ASP A 186 -43.96 -0.21 24.65
N GLN A 187 -42.91 -0.19 23.83
CA GLN A 187 -42.98 0.22 22.43
C GLN A 187 -42.58 -0.96 21.55
N ASN A 188 -43.51 -1.33 20.67
CA ASN A 188 -43.35 -2.26 19.56
C ASN A 188 -42.05 -1.99 18.79
N THR A 189 -40.98 -2.71 19.17
CA THR A 189 -39.70 -2.63 18.47
C THR A 189 -39.80 -3.55 17.27
N ALA A 190 -40.08 -2.98 16.10
CA ALA A 190 -39.95 -3.67 14.83
C ALA A 190 -38.54 -4.29 14.76
N GLN A 191 -38.49 -5.62 14.76
CA GLN A 191 -37.25 -6.39 14.59
C GLN A 191 -36.60 -5.97 13.26
N MET A 192 -35.61 -5.09 13.34
CA MET A 192 -34.75 -4.79 12.20
C MET A 192 -33.99 -6.08 11.85
N PRO A 193 -33.90 -6.45 10.56
CA PRO A 193 -33.27 -7.69 10.12
C PRO A 193 -31.82 -7.72 10.61
N MET A 194 -31.54 -8.62 11.56
CA MET A 194 -30.22 -8.81 12.13
C MET A 194 -29.26 -9.31 11.05
N GLY A 195 -28.15 -8.59 10.89
CA GLY A 195 -26.91 -9.18 10.41
C GLY A 195 -26.67 -9.14 8.91
N ALA A 196 -26.73 -7.96 8.29
CA ALA A 196 -25.91 -7.74 7.08
C ALA A 196 -24.45 -8.03 7.46
N LYS A 197 -23.91 -9.17 7.00
CA LYS A 197 -22.53 -9.60 7.28
C LYS A 197 -21.59 -8.46 6.93
N ARG A 198 -20.96 -7.85 7.94
CA ARG A 198 -19.99 -6.77 7.72
C ARG A 198 -18.91 -7.30 6.79
N GLY A 199 -18.74 -6.64 5.64
CA GLY A 199 -17.81 -7.04 4.61
C GLY A 199 -16.38 -7.10 5.14
N MET A 200 -15.59 -8.01 4.56
CA MET A 200 -14.15 -8.07 4.75
C MET A 200 -13.51 -6.70 4.43
N GLY A 201 -12.64 -6.22 5.32
CA GLY A 201 -11.90 -4.96 5.13
C GLY A 201 -11.01 -4.97 3.89
N LEU A 202 -10.52 -3.79 3.49
CA LEU A 202 -9.60 -3.66 2.36
C LEU A 202 -8.26 -4.34 2.59
N LEU A 203 -7.70 -4.27 3.81
CA LEU A 203 -6.41 -4.89 4.13
C LEU A 203 -6.44 -6.41 3.98
N PRO A 204 -7.41 -7.14 4.57
CA PRO A 204 -7.62 -8.56 4.29
C PRO A 204 -7.69 -8.90 2.79
N ARG A 205 -8.44 -8.11 2.00
CA ARG A 205 -8.57 -8.32 0.55
C ARG A 205 -7.26 -8.10 -0.18
N PHE A 206 -6.53 -7.05 0.20
CA PHE A 206 -5.22 -6.76 -0.36
C PHE A 206 -4.22 -7.87 -0.03
N SER A 207 -4.20 -8.32 1.23
CA SER A 207 -3.39 -9.46 1.67
C SER A 207 -3.72 -10.74 0.88
N ASP A 208 -5.00 -11.02 0.64
CA ASP A 208 -5.43 -12.18 -0.15
C ASP A 208 -5.02 -12.07 -1.63
N ALA A 209 -5.13 -10.87 -2.21
CA ALA A 209 -4.65 -10.59 -3.57
C ALA A 209 -3.13 -10.82 -3.67
N CYS A 210 -2.34 -10.28 -2.74
CA CYS A 210 -0.90 -10.52 -2.68
C CYS A 210 -0.58 -12.01 -2.53
N ARG A 211 -1.24 -12.73 -1.61
CA ARG A 211 -1.05 -14.18 -1.42
C ARG A 211 -1.40 -14.98 -2.67
N THR A 212 -2.48 -14.61 -3.36
CA THR A 212 -2.90 -15.27 -4.60
C THR A 212 -1.88 -15.04 -5.71
N ALA A 213 -1.41 -13.80 -5.88
CA ALA A 213 -0.33 -13.49 -6.82
C ALA A 213 0.95 -14.28 -6.49
N THR A 214 1.37 -14.30 -5.22
CA THR A 214 2.53 -15.07 -4.76
C THR A 214 2.37 -16.56 -5.06
N ARG A 215 1.21 -17.18 -4.78
CA ARG A 215 0.95 -18.59 -5.12
C ARG A 215 1.04 -18.84 -6.62
N SER A 216 0.52 -17.93 -7.44
CA SER A 216 0.61 -18.04 -8.90
C SER A 216 2.05 -18.02 -9.39
N ILE A 217 2.90 -17.14 -8.83
CA ILE A 217 4.31 -17.06 -9.21
C ILE A 217 5.09 -18.27 -8.67
N ALA A 218 4.76 -18.75 -7.46
CA ALA A 218 5.37 -19.93 -6.85
C ALA A 218 5.13 -21.22 -7.64
N GLY A 219 4.02 -21.28 -8.40
CA GLY A 219 3.76 -22.40 -9.30
C GLY A 219 4.65 -22.42 -10.55
N ILE A 220 5.31 -21.31 -10.87
CA ILE A 220 6.08 -21.14 -12.12
C ILE A 220 7.58 -21.03 -11.82
N PHE A 221 7.97 -20.37 -10.73
CA PHE A 221 9.35 -20.04 -10.40
C PHE A 221 9.70 -20.47 -8.98
N GLU A 222 10.97 -20.82 -8.77
CA GLU A 222 11.54 -20.90 -7.42
C GLU A 222 11.63 -19.49 -6.85
N LEU A 223 11.18 -19.32 -5.61
CA LEU A 223 11.05 -18.00 -4.99
C LEU A 223 12.08 -17.80 -3.89
N GLY A 224 12.69 -16.62 -3.89
CA GLY A 224 13.41 -16.08 -2.76
C GLY A 224 12.43 -15.38 -1.82
N HIS A 225 12.54 -15.68 -0.53
CA HIS A 225 11.78 -15.01 0.52
C HIS A 225 12.73 -14.15 1.36
N VAL A 226 12.42 -12.87 1.48
CA VAL A 226 13.11 -11.96 2.38
C VAL A 226 12.11 -11.52 3.42
N TYR A 227 12.40 -11.86 4.67
CA TYR A 227 11.72 -11.34 5.83
C TYR A 227 12.64 -10.32 6.48
N ASP A 228 12.19 -9.08 6.56
CA ASP A 228 12.94 -8.02 7.19
C ASP A 228 12.07 -7.32 8.24
N ASN A 229 12.70 -7.00 9.37
CA ASN A 229 12.11 -6.15 10.37
C ASN A 229 12.39 -4.71 9.98
N ILE A 230 11.42 -4.09 9.35
CA ILE A 230 11.52 -2.69 8.98
C ILE A 230 11.19 -1.86 10.21
N ASN A 231 12.23 -1.26 10.78
CA ASN A 231 12.10 -0.20 11.77
C ASN A 231 12.12 1.13 11.03
N PHE A 232 10.96 1.76 10.86
CA PHE A 232 10.86 3.12 10.32
C PHE A 232 10.96 4.12 11.47
N VAL A 233 12.06 4.88 11.50
CA VAL A 233 12.18 6.06 12.37
C VAL A 233 11.82 7.29 11.52
N LEU A 234 10.57 7.71 11.60
CA LEU A 234 10.11 8.94 10.96
C LEU A 234 10.49 10.13 11.85
N LYS A 235 11.59 10.80 11.50
CA LYS A 235 11.94 12.07 12.11
C LYS A 235 11.03 13.15 11.54
N VAL A 236 9.92 13.41 12.23
CA VAL A 236 9.04 14.54 11.91
C VAL A 236 9.78 15.83 12.27
N ALA A 237 10.31 16.52 11.24
CA ALA A 237 11.13 17.71 11.41
C ALA A 237 10.43 18.86 12.17
N GLU A 238 9.10 18.83 12.27
CA GLU A 238 8.29 19.86 12.90
C GLU A 238 8.03 19.62 14.40
N GLN A 239 8.36 18.44 14.94
CA GLN A 239 8.09 18.10 16.34
C GLN A 239 9.30 18.39 17.24
N ILE A 240 9.59 19.69 17.45
CA ILE A 240 10.67 20.14 18.36
C ILE A 240 10.22 20.13 19.83
N LEU A 241 8.91 20.06 20.11
CA LEU A 241 8.38 19.97 21.48
C LEU A 241 7.94 18.54 21.82
N GLY A 242 8.78 17.86 22.59
CA GLY A 242 8.54 16.50 23.09
C GLY A 242 9.20 15.45 22.22
N HIS A 243 10.36 14.97 22.66
CA HIS A 243 11.24 13.96 22.05
C HIS A 243 10.58 12.56 21.92
N LYS A 244 9.40 12.48 21.31
CA LYS A 244 8.76 11.21 20.95
C LYS A 244 9.01 10.98 19.46
N GLU A 245 10.16 10.42 19.14
CA GLU A 245 10.34 9.78 17.84
C GLU A 245 9.36 8.59 17.80
N SER A 246 8.41 8.60 16.86
CA SER A 246 7.58 7.44 16.61
C SER A 246 8.41 6.43 15.82
N GLN A 247 8.91 5.42 16.51
CA GLN A 247 9.46 4.24 15.86
C GLN A 247 8.29 3.34 15.45
N GLU A 248 8.11 3.15 14.15
CA GLU A 248 7.17 2.19 13.61
C GLU A 248 7.92 0.90 13.30
N ASN A 249 7.54 -0.17 14.00
CA ASN A 249 8.08 -1.50 13.76
C ASN A 249 7.10 -2.26 12.87
N GLY A 250 7.57 -2.71 11.71
CA GLY A 250 6.82 -3.55 10.79
C GLY A 250 7.63 -4.76 10.37
N THR A 251 6.94 -5.86 10.06
CA THR A 251 7.56 -6.99 9.36
C THR A 251 7.21 -6.88 7.89
N CYS A 252 8.22 -6.75 7.04
CA CYS A 252 8.05 -6.82 5.60
C CYS A 252 8.43 -8.20 5.10
N ALA A 253 7.52 -8.83 4.36
CA ALA A 253 7.79 -10.06 3.63
C ALA A 253 7.79 -9.74 2.14
N THR A 254 8.96 -9.86 1.51
CA THR A 254 9.13 -9.70 0.07
C THR A 254 9.39 -11.05 -0.56
N VAL A 255 8.73 -11.33 -1.68
CA VAL A 255 8.93 -12.55 -2.45
C VAL A 255 9.29 -12.18 -3.88
N TYR A 256 10.33 -12.81 -4.42
CA TYR A 256 10.79 -12.57 -5.80
C TYR A 256 11.25 -13.87 -6.47
N PRO A 257 11.09 -13.99 -7.80
CA PRO A 257 11.56 -15.16 -8.53
C PRO A 257 13.09 -15.19 -8.58
N LEU A 258 13.67 -16.36 -8.32
CA LEU A 258 15.11 -16.60 -8.45
C LEU A 258 15.48 -16.83 -9.92
N TYR A 259 16.42 -16.04 -10.43
CA TYR A 259 16.84 -16.13 -11.82
C TYR A 259 17.64 -17.41 -12.09
N GLY A 260 17.11 -18.29 -12.95
CA GLY A 260 17.78 -19.51 -13.40
C GLY A 260 17.95 -20.59 -12.32
N ALA A 261 17.30 -20.45 -11.17
CA ALA A 261 17.41 -21.41 -10.08
C ALA A 261 16.54 -22.65 -10.33
N ARG A 262 17.11 -23.83 -10.09
CA ARG A 262 16.37 -25.10 -10.06
C ARG A 262 16.25 -25.60 -8.63
N LYS A 263 15.20 -26.37 -8.36
CA LYS A 263 15.03 -27.06 -7.07
C LYS A 263 16.22 -27.92 -6.66
N SER A 264 16.94 -28.48 -7.64
CA SER A 264 18.18 -29.24 -7.40
C SER A 264 19.31 -28.41 -6.80
N ASP A 265 19.28 -27.10 -7.00
CA ASP A 265 20.31 -26.15 -6.59
C ASP A 265 20.08 -25.70 -5.13
N MET A 266 18.84 -25.87 -4.61
CA MET A 266 18.41 -25.47 -3.27
C MET A 266 18.69 -26.56 -2.21
N LYS A 267 19.93 -27.08 -2.19
CA LYS A 267 20.35 -28.09 -1.20
C LYS A 267 21.12 -27.43 -0.06
N THR A 268 20.54 -27.41 1.13
CA THR A 268 21.20 -26.91 2.35
C THR A 268 22.54 -27.59 2.61
N SER A 269 22.66 -28.88 2.30
CA SER A 269 23.93 -29.62 2.43
C SER A 269 25.01 -29.10 1.50
N ALA A 270 24.69 -28.66 0.28
CA ALA A 270 25.65 -28.07 -0.63
C ALA A 270 26.14 -26.71 -0.11
N LEU A 271 25.24 -25.91 0.46
CA LEU A 271 25.58 -24.63 1.10
C LEU A 271 26.51 -24.83 2.30
N LEU A 272 26.16 -25.72 3.23
CA LEU A 272 26.97 -26.02 4.41
C LEU A 272 28.35 -26.57 4.03
N ASN A 273 28.39 -27.54 3.11
CA ASN A 273 29.66 -28.08 2.60
C ASN A 273 30.51 -27.01 1.89
N SER A 274 29.88 -26.04 1.21
CA SER A 274 30.59 -24.91 0.60
C SER A 274 31.16 -23.97 1.67
N TYR A 275 30.45 -23.80 2.78
CA TYR A 275 30.90 -22.97 3.91
C TYR A 275 32.12 -23.61 4.58
N ASP A 276 32.06 -24.91 4.88
CA ASP A 276 33.15 -25.65 5.52
C ASP A 276 34.40 -25.71 4.64
N ARG A 277 34.22 -25.73 3.31
CA ARG A 277 35.32 -25.76 2.33
C ARG A 277 35.78 -24.37 1.87
N ALA A 278 35.15 -23.30 2.35
CA ALA A 278 35.49 -21.95 1.92
C ALA A 278 36.93 -21.62 2.32
N PRO A 279 37.80 -21.18 1.38
CA PRO A 279 39.16 -20.78 1.73
C PRO A 279 39.13 -19.49 2.57
N PRO A 280 40.18 -19.21 3.38
CA PRO A 280 40.29 -17.95 4.10
C PRO A 280 40.14 -16.73 3.17
N LEU A 281 39.39 -15.72 3.60
CA LEU A 281 39.14 -14.51 2.82
C LEU A 281 40.44 -13.77 2.53
N LYS A 282 40.78 -13.61 1.25
CA LYS A 282 41.95 -12.83 0.81
C LYS A 282 41.48 -11.45 0.34
N LEU A 283 42.37 -10.45 0.42
CA LEU A 283 42.08 -9.10 -0.08
C LEU A 283 41.69 -9.11 -1.58
N THR A 284 42.28 -10.00 -2.37
CA THR A 284 41.94 -10.18 -3.79
C THR A 284 40.54 -10.74 -4.02
N ASN A 285 39.88 -11.30 -3.01
CA ASN A 285 38.47 -11.71 -3.11
C ASN A 285 37.49 -10.55 -2.86
N ILE A 286 37.98 -9.44 -2.30
CA ILE A 286 37.17 -8.25 -2.01
C ILE A 286 37.27 -7.26 -3.18
N LEU A 287 38.44 -7.20 -3.83
CA LEU A 287 38.68 -6.31 -4.97
C LEU A 287 38.17 -6.96 -6.26
N LEU A 288 37.35 -6.23 -7.02
CA LEU A 288 36.89 -6.66 -8.33
C LEU A 288 38.08 -6.83 -9.28
N ASP A 289 38.12 -7.97 -9.96
CA ASP A 289 39.05 -8.16 -11.06
C ASP A 289 38.70 -7.24 -12.25
N GLU A 290 39.56 -7.21 -13.28
CA GLU A 290 39.34 -6.32 -14.42
C GLU A 290 38.04 -6.63 -15.19
N SER A 291 37.70 -7.91 -15.28
CA SER A 291 36.51 -8.38 -15.98
C SER A 291 35.24 -8.04 -15.19
N GLU A 292 35.25 -8.29 -13.89
CA GLU A 292 34.17 -7.96 -12.96
C GLU A 292 33.97 -6.45 -12.87
N ARG A 293 35.05 -5.67 -12.81
CA ARG A 293 34.98 -4.20 -12.81
C ARG A 293 34.38 -3.67 -14.11
N THR A 294 34.75 -4.26 -15.24
CA THR A 294 34.18 -3.88 -16.55
C THR A 294 32.69 -4.22 -16.63
N LEU A 295 32.30 -5.40 -16.16
CA LEU A 295 30.91 -5.82 -16.09
C LEU A 295 30.10 -4.91 -15.14
N TYR A 296 30.58 -4.71 -13.91
CA TYR A 296 29.95 -3.85 -12.93
C TYR A 296 29.79 -2.43 -13.45
N ARG A 297 30.83 -1.86 -14.07
CA ARG A 297 30.76 -0.53 -14.70
C ARG A 297 29.71 -0.50 -15.81
N SER A 298 29.65 -1.53 -16.66
CA SER A 298 28.66 -1.63 -17.73
C SER A 298 27.24 -1.72 -17.19
N CYS A 299 27.01 -2.52 -16.14
CA CYS A 299 25.74 -2.60 -15.43
C CYS A 299 25.35 -1.27 -14.79
N MET A 300 26.28 -0.58 -14.14
CA MET A 300 26.05 0.74 -13.55
C MET A 300 25.68 1.78 -14.59
N ILE A 301 26.39 1.82 -15.73
CA ILE A 301 26.07 2.71 -16.85
C ILE A 301 24.67 2.39 -17.38
N ALA A 302 24.36 1.12 -17.64
CA ALA A 302 23.04 0.71 -18.12
C ALA A 302 21.93 1.10 -17.13
N THR A 303 22.14 0.89 -15.83
CA THR A 303 21.17 1.30 -14.79
C THR A 303 20.98 2.81 -14.75
N ILE A 304 22.05 3.61 -14.81
CA ILE A 304 21.95 5.07 -14.86
C ILE A 304 21.20 5.52 -16.11
N LEU A 305 21.52 4.96 -17.27
CA LEU A 305 20.83 5.26 -18.52
C LEU A 305 19.33 4.92 -18.43
N ARG A 306 18.96 3.77 -17.84
CA ARG A 306 17.55 3.42 -17.59
C ARG A 306 16.86 4.44 -16.70
N ILE A 307 17.50 4.89 -15.62
CA ILE A 307 16.95 5.91 -14.73
C ILE A 307 16.73 7.22 -15.49
N VAL A 308 17.71 7.67 -16.28
CA VAL A 308 17.62 8.90 -17.07
C VAL A 308 16.52 8.78 -18.14
N VAL A 309 16.43 7.67 -18.85
CA VAL A 309 15.39 7.47 -19.89
C VAL A 309 13.99 7.37 -19.28
N LYS A 310 13.87 6.72 -18.12
CA LYS A 310 12.59 6.54 -17.44
C LYS A 310 12.11 7.80 -16.71
N HIS A 311 13.02 8.57 -16.11
CA HIS A 311 12.68 9.67 -15.21
C HIS A 311 13.19 11.05 -15.65
N GLY A 312 14.04 11.14 -16.67
CA GLY A 312 14.62 12.39 -17.16
C GLY A 312 13.68 13.28 -17.98
N GLY A 313 12.42 12.88 -18.14
CA GLY A 313 11.39 13.65 -18.83
C GLY A 313 11.33 13.43 -20.35
N PRO A 314 10.51 14.23 -21.06
CA PRO A 314 10.13 13.95 -22.45
C PRO A 314 11.30 13.88 -23.45
N VAL A 315 12.38 14.62 -23.20
CA VAL A 315 13.56 14.66 -24.09
C VAL A 315 14.22 13.29 -24.23
N PHE A 316 14.14 12.45 -23.19
CA PHE A 316 14.77 11.13 -23.19
C PHE A 316 13.82 10.00 -23.62
N HIS A 317 12.52 10.27 -23.80
CA HIS A 317 11.53 9.24 -24.18
C HIS A 317 11.86 8.55 -25.52
N ARG A 318 12.56 9.25 -26.42
CA ARG A 318 12.99 8.69 -27.71
C ARG A 318 13.95 7.50 -27.59
N PHE A 319 14.62 7.33 -26.45
CA PHE A 319 15.58 6.25 -26.20
C PHE A 319 14.97 5.05 -25.46
N ARG A 320 13.63 5.00 -25.26
CA ARG A 320 12.99 3.91 -24.51
C ARG A 320 13.13 2.54 -25.15
N GLU A 321 13.32 2.47 -26.47
CA GLU A 321 13.51 1.20 -27.18
C GLU A 321 14.97 0.71 -27.12
N ASP A 322 15.91 1.61 -26.83
CA ASP A 322 17.36 1.32 -26.85
C ASP A 322 17.91 0.83 -25.50
N VAL A 323 17.13 0.88 -24.41
CA VAL A 323 17.61 0.67 -23.02
C VAL A 323 16.70 -0.27 -22.20
#